data_AF-A0A6C0AKI7-F1
#
_entry.id   AF-A0A6C0AKI7-F1
#
_cell.length_a   1.000
_cell.length_b   1.000
_cell.length_c   1.000
_cell.angle_alpha   90.00
_cell.angle_beta   90.00
_cell.angle_gamma   90.00
#
_symmetry.space_group_name_H-M   'P 1'
#
loop_
_entity.id
_entity.type
_entity.pdbx_description
1 polymer ?
#
loop_
_entity_poly.entity_id
_entity_poly.type
_entity_poly.pdbx_seq_one_letter_code
_entity_poly.pdbx_strand_id
1 'polypeptide(L)'
;MGTIRRKGYHATRKGTHYTVRSSRIHDMGAKGKWSDLHGPGIGSLKKGELMGYSATMKAPTRRKILRAVAKKVGPLSTFRKLNAVAVYTKRTAPKKSRTFKADRTWVKKNLM
;
A
#
# COMPACT_ATOMS: atom_id res chain seq x y z
N MET A 1 -7.72 14.04 11.77
CA MET A 1 -8.22 12.69 11.41
C MET A 1 -9.03 12.77 10.13
N GLY A 2 -8.79 11.89 9.15
CA GLY A 2 -9.57 11.90 7.90
C GLY A 2 -10.95 11.29 8.10
N THR A 3 -11.95 11.80 7.38
CA THR A 3 -13.30 11.22 7.34
C THR A 3 -13.59 10.63 5.96
N ILE A 4 -14.36 9.54 5.92
CA ILE A 4 -14.84 8.92 4.68
C ILE A 4 -16.36 8.97 4.63
N ARG A 5 -16.91 9.13 3.43
CA ARG A 5 -18.35 9.02 3.19
C ARG A 5 -18.70 7.55 3.04
N ARG A 6 -19.33 6.97 4.07
CA ARG A 6 -19.87 5.61 4.00
C ARG A 6 -21.16 5.64 3.18
N LYS A 7 -21.23 4.82 2.12
CA LYS A 7 -22.50 4.60 1.39
C LYS A 7 -23.50 3.89 2.29
N GLY A 8 -24.76 4.28 2.22
CA GLY A 8 -25.82 3.57 2.92
C GLY A 8 -26.05 2.18 2.31
N TYR A 9 -26.48 1.23 3.14
CA TYR A 9 -26.84 -0.12 2.71
C TYR A 9 -27.86 -0.74 3.67
N HIS A 10 -28.57 -1.76 3.18
CA HIS A 10 -29.45 -2.61 3.99
C HIS A 10 -28.70 -3.89 4.33
N ALA A 11 -28.83 -4.37 5.57
CA ALA A 11 -28.25 -5.64 5.98
C ALA A 11 -29.17 -6.40 6.92
N THR A 12 -29.02 -7.71 6.91
CA THR A 12 -29.72 -8.62 7.82
C THR A 12 -28.70 -9.30 8.70
N ARG A 13 -28.88 -9.25 10.02
CA ARG A 13 -27.99 -9.94 10.96
C ARG A 13 -28.85 -10.65 12.00
N LYS A 14 -28.65 -11.97 12.15
CA LYS A 14 -29.44 -12.82 13.04
C LYS A 14 -30.96 -12.65 12.83
N GLY A 15 -31.40 -12.61 11.57
CA GLY A 15 -32.81 -12.43 11.20
C GLY A 15 -33.37 -11.01 11.36
N THR A 16 -32.62 -10.06 11.95
CA THR A 16 -33.06 -8.66 12.06
C THR A 16 -32.56 -7.84 10.88
N HIS A 17 -33.47 -7.16 10.19
CA HIS A 17 -33.16 -6.21 9.13
C HIS A 17 -32.83 -4.84 9.71
N TYR A 18 -31.73 -4.23 9.27
CA TYR A 18 -31.38 -2.86 9.65
C TYR A 18 -30.87 -2.07 8.45
N THR A 19 -31.16 -0.76 8.49
CA THR A 19 -30.77 0.19 7.45
C THR A 19 -29.66 1.08 7.95
N VAL A 20 -28.53 1.04 7.25
CA VAL A 20 -27.39 1.91 7.53
C VAL A 20 -27.48 3.14 6.66
N ARG A 21 -27.72 4.31 7.26
CA ARG A 21 -27.77 5.59 6.53
C ARG A 21 -26.38 6.03 6.06
N SER A 22 -26.35 6.64 4.86
CA SER A 22 -25.14 7.29 4.34
C SER A 22 -24.72 8.40 5.31
N SER A 23 -23.47 8.39 5.74
CA SER A 23 -22.95 9.30 6.76
C SER A 23 -21.46 9.49 6.58
N ARG A 24 -20.96 10.67 6.99
CA ARG A 24 -19.53 10.91 7.14
C ARG A 24 -19.10 10.19 8.41
N ILE A 25 -18.31 9.14 8.26
CA ILE A 25 -17.75 8.39 9.39
C ILE A 25 -16.28 8.74 9.53
N HIS A 26 -15.75 8.61 10.75
CA HIS A 26 -14.31 8.57 10.94
C HIS A 26 -13.72 7.47 10.06
N ASP A 27 -12.67 7.80 9.32
CA ASP A 27 -11.93 6.79 8.58
C ASP A 27 -11.19 5.91 9.59
N MET A 28 -11.80 4.77 9.91
CA MET A 28 -11.27 3.78 10.85
C MET A 28 -10.05 3.01 10.28
N GLY A 29 -9.58 3.34 9.07
CA GLY A 29 -8.38 2.74 8.50
C GLY A 29 -7.10 3.14 9.25
N ALA A 30 -6.52 2.14 9.94
CA ALA A 30 -5.42 2.19 10.94
C ALA A 30 -5.81 2.74 12.32
N LYS A 31 -6.99 2.39 12.85
CA LYS A 31 -7.23 2.36 14.31
C LYS A 31 -7.62 0.94 14.72
N GLY A 32 -6.67 0.21 15.29
CA GLY A 32 -6.84 -1.13 15.86
C GLY A 32 -5.61 -1.51 16.68
N LYS A 33 -5.66 -2.60 17.45
CA LYS A 33 -4.58 -3.03 18.37
C LYS A 33 -3.16 -2.90 17.78
N TRP A 34 -3.01 -3.20 16.49
CA TRP A 34 -1.74 -3.06 15.77
C TRP A 34 -1.24 -1.60 15.68
N SER A 35 -2.09 -0.61 15.39
CA SER A 35 -1.69 0.80 15.35
C SER A 35 -1.42 1.38 16.73
N ASP A 36 -2.03 0.80 17.76
CA ASP A 36 -1.81 1.21 19.16
C ASP A 36 -0.44 0.69 19.67
N LEU A 37 -0.01 -0.49 19.19
CA LEU A 37 1.30 -1.09 19.49
C LEU A 37 2.45 -0.58 18.60
N HIS A 38 2.18 -0.22 17.35
CA HIS A 38 3.22 0.06 16.34
C HIS A 38 3.11 1.44 15.68
N GLY A 39 2.18 2.28 16.10
CA GLY A 39 1.87 3.56 15.47
C GLY A 39 1.04 3.40 14.18
N PRO A 40 0.59 4.51 13.57
CA PRO A 40 -0.21 4.45 12.35
C PRO A 40 0.58 3.84 11.18
N GLY A 41 0.03 2.84 10.46
CA GLY A 41 0.61 2.34 9.21
C GLY A 41 0.73 0.80 9.11
N ILE A 42 1.80 0.32 8.47
CA ILE A 42 2.18 -1.12 8.35
C ILE A 42 3.46 -1.46 9.14
N GLY A 43 3.94 -0.51 9.92
CA GLY A 43 5.17 -0.58 10.69
C GLY A 43 6.32 0.02 9.91
N SER A 44 7.48 0.11 10.55
CA SER A 44 8.69 0.54 9.87
C SER A 44 9.07 -0.49 8.81
N LEU A 45 9.19 -0.03 7.57
CA LEU A 45 9.74 -0.86 6.50
C LEU A 45 11.23 -1.08 6.76
N LYS A 46 11.70 -2.32 6.58
CA LYS A 46 13.14 -2.64 6.66
C LYS A 46 13.91 -1.73 5.68
N LYS A 47 14.89 -1.00 6.21
CA LYS A 47 15.70 -0.06 5.43
C LYS A 47 16.62 -0.81 4.47
N GLY A 48 16.87 -0.24 3.30
CA GLY A 48 17.93 -0.70 2.37
C GLY A 48 17.58 -1.88 1.45
N GLU A 49 16.42 -2.50 1.59
CA GLU A 49 16.10 -3.73 0.84
C GLU A 49 15.81 -3.55 -0.65
N LEU A 50 15.67 -2.31 -1.14
CA LEU A 50 15.57 -1.98 -2.57
C LEU A 50 16.86 -1.33 -3.11
N MET A 51 18.00 -1.52 -2.44
CA MET A 51 19.35 -1.15 -2.92
C MET A 51 19.46 0.28 -3.52
N GLY A 52 18.98 1.29 -2.78
CA GLY A 52 19.04 2.69 -3.21
C GLY A 52 17.96 3.12 -4.20
N TYR A 53 16.97 2.27 -4.51
CA TYR A 53 15.78 2.65 -5.25
C TYR A 53 15.09 3.88 -4.62
N SER A 54 14.73 4.86 -5.46
CA SER A 54 13.84 5.95 -5.09
C SER A 54 12.77 6.19 -6.16
N ALA A 55 11.54 6.45 -5.72
CA ALA A 55 10.42 6.80 -6.60
C ALA A 55 10.60 8.15 -7.33
N THR A 56 11.58 8.98 -6.92
CA THR A 56 11.90 10.26 -7.57
C THR A 56 12.88 10.11 -8.73
N MET A 57 13.57 8.98 -8.86
CA MET A 57 14.51 8.72 -9.94
C MET A 57 13.78 8.52 -11.28
N LYS A 58 14.50 8.74 -12.40
CA LYS A 58 14.00 8.45 -13.75
C LYS A 58 13.69 6.95 -13.90
N ALA A 59 12.64 6.63 -14.66
CA ALA A 59 12.18 5.26 -14.89
C ALA A 59 13.27 4.26 -15.34
N PRO A 60 14.17 4.58 -16.30
CA PRO A 60 15.23 3.65 -16.69
C PRO A 60 16.17 3.31 -15.53
N THR A 61 16.56 4.31 -14.72
CA THR A 61 17.40 4.10 -13.54
C THR A 61 16.72 3.21 -12.51
N ARG A 62 15.43 3.45 -12.23
CA ARG A 62 14.65 2.61 -11.31
C ARG A 62 14.60 1.16 -11.79
N ARG A 63 14.29 0.93 -13.07
CA ARG A 63 14.23 -0.42 -13.66
C ARG A 63 15.59 -1.13 -13.61
N LYS A 64 16.70 -0.41 -13.85
CA LYS A 64 18.06 -0.97 -13.70
C LYS A 64 18.31 -1.46 -12.27
N ILE A 65 17.99 -0.64 -11.28
CA ILE A 65 18.11 -1.01 -9.85
C ILE A 65 17.21 -2.19 -9.53
N LEU A 66 15.95 -2.18 -9.98
CA LEU A 66 15.00 -3.27 -9.72
C LEU A 66 15.44 -4.61 -10.31
N ARG A 67 16.12 -4.61 -11.47
CA ARG A 67 16.74 -5.84 -12.00
C ARG A 67 17.83 -6.36 -11.06
N ALA A 68 18.68 -5.49 -10.55
CA ALA A 68 19.73 -5.88 -9.60
C ALA A 68 19.15 -6.40 -8.27
N VAL A 69 18.12 -5.73 -7.74
CA VAL A 69 17.40 -6.17 -6.54
C VAL A 69 16.74 -7.52 -6.78
N ALA A 70 16.03 -7.70 -7.89
CA ALA A 70 15.36 -8.96 -8.21
C ALA A 70 16.34 -10.12 -8.34
N LYS A 71 17.54 -9.90 -8.90
CA LYS A 71 18.62 -10.90 -8.92
C LYS A 71 19.11 -11.28 -7.52
N LYS A 72 19.17 -10.31 -6.60
CA LYS A 72 19.71 -10.52 -5.24
C LYS A 72 18.70 -11.16 -4.27
N VAL A 73 17.44 -10.68 -4.26
CA VAL A 73 16.42 -11.08 -3.26
C VAL A 73 15.23 -11.82 -3.85
N GLY A 74 15.20 -12.00 -5.17
CA GLY A 74 14.11 -12.65 -5.88
C GLY A 74 13.05 -11.67 -6.45
N PRO A 75 12.49 -11.96 -7.63
CA PRO A 75 11.44 -11.14 -8.26
C PRO A 75 10.17 -11.00 -7.40
N LEU A 76 9.69 -12.10 -6.82
CA LEU A 76 8.49 -12.10 -5.97
C LEU A 76 8.69 -11.25 -4.69
N SER A 77 9.85 -11.36 -4.06
CA SER A 77 10.20 -10.56 -2.88
C SER A 77 10.22 -9.07 -3.24
N THR A 78 10.83 -8.73 -4.37
CA THR A 78 10.90 -7.35 -4.91
C THR A 78 9.49 -6.80 -5.18
N PHE A 79 8.63 -7.60 -5.80
CA PHE A 79 7.22 -7.25 -6.05
C PHE A 79 6.47 -6.95 -4.74
N ARG A 80 6.59 -7.83 -3.73
CA ARG A 80 5.92 -7.66 -2.42
C ARG A 80 6.38 -6.40 -1.71
N LYS A 81 7.68 -6.08 -1.76
CA LYS A 81 8.25 -4.86 -1.16
C LYS A 81 7.72 -3.60 -1.84
N LEU A 82 7.73 -3.55 -3.17
CA LEU A 82 7.17 -2.42 -3.92
C LEU A 82 5.68 -2.23 -3.63
N ASN A 83 4.94 -3.35 -3.52
CA ASN A 83 3.53 -3.31 -3.15
C ASN A 83 3.29 -2.75 -1.74
N ALA A 84 4.07 -3.19 -0.75
CA ALA A 84 3.97 -2.71 0.62
C ALA A 84 4.17 -1.17 0.69
N VAL A 85 5.21 -0.66 0.04
CA VAL A 85 5.49 0.79 -0.01
C VAL A 85 4.38 1.53 -0.76
N ALA A 86 3.86 0.96 -1.85
CA ALA A 86 2.75 1.55 -2.59
C ALA A 86 1.48 1.71 -1.74
N VAL A 87 1.15 0.71 -0.92
CA VAL A 87 0.00 0.74 -0.01
C VAL A 87 0.24 1.73 1.12
N TYR A 88 1.41 1.68 1.75
CA TYR A 88 1.80 2.58 2.83
C TYR A 88 1.73 4.06 2.41
N THR A 89 2.24 4.38 1.22
CA THR A 89 2.29 5.75 0.70
C THR A 89 1.03 6.19 -0.02
N LYS A 90 0.00 5.34 -0.14
CA LYS A 90 -1.25 5.64 -0.88
C LYS A 90 -1.90 6.95 -0.45
N ARG A 91 -1.87 7.24 0.84
CA ARG A 91 -2.55 8.40 1.45
C ARG A 91 -1.61 9.59 1.65
N THR A 92 -0.40 9.33 2.12
CA THR A 92 0.58 10.34 2.50
C THR A 92 1.37 10.88 1.31
N ALA A 93 1.63 10.06 0.28
CA ALA A 93 2.34 10.48 -0.93
C ALA A 93 1.76 9.79 -2.20
N PRO A 94 0.54 10.17 -2.64
CA PRO A 94 -0.16 9.50 -3.74
C PRO A 94 0.64 9.46 -5.05
N LYS A 95 1.41 10.52 -5.36
CA LYS A 95 2.30 10.56 -6.53
C LYS A 95 3.36 9.44 -6.47
N LYS A 96 4.02 9.28 -5.33
CA LYS A 96 5.02 8.20 -5.11
C LYS A 96 4.35 6.82 -5.13
N SER A 97 3.17 6.68 -4.50
CA SER A 97 2.39 5.43 -4.52
C SER A 97 2.11 4.95 -5.95
N ARG A 98 1.73 5.85 -6.88
CA ARG A 98 1.53 5.51 -8.29
C ARG A 98 2.80 4.99 -8.95
N THR A 99 3.96 5.59 -8.68
CA THR A 99 5.26 5.11 -9.17
C THR A 99 5.56 3.69 -8.68
N PHE A 100 5.42 3.44 -7.37
CA PHE A 100 5.63 2.10 -6.81
C PHE A 100 4.68 1.06 -7.40
N LYS A 101 3.41 1.41 -7.67
CA LYS A 101 2.47 0.52 -8.36
C LYS A 101 2.88 0.23 -9.80
N ALA A 102 3.31 1.25 -10.54
CA ALA A 102 3.76 1.05 -11.92
C ALA A 102 4.99 0.13 -11.95
N ASP A 103 5.94 0.35 -11.05
CA ASP A 103 7.17 -0.42 -10.99
C ASP A 103 6.93 -1.85 -10.48
N ARG A 104 6.00 -2.09 -9.53
CA ARG A 104 5.61 -3.46 -9.13
C ARG A 104 5.03 -4.23 -10.32
N THR A 105 4.17 -3.58 -11.12
CA THR A 105 3.54 -4.20 -12.29
C THR A 105 4.59 -4.51 -13.35
N TRP A 106 5.57 -3.62 -13.53
CA TRP A 106 6.70 -3.86 -14.40
C TRP A 106 7.54 -5.06 -13.95
N VAL A 107 7.85 -5.18 -12.65
CA VAL A 107 8.55 -6.35 -12.09
C VAL A 107 7.77 -7.63 -12.37
N LYS A 108 6.45 -7.64 -12.11
CA LYS A 108 5.58 -8.79 -12.39
C LYS A 108 5.60 -9.19 -13.87
N LYS A 109 5.63 -8.22 -14.79
CA LYS A 109 5.56 -8.49 -16.24
C LYS A 109 6.90 -8.96 -16.83
N ASN A 110 8.03 -8.50 -16.28
CA ASN A 110 9.34 -8.64 -16.93
C ASN A 110 10.32 -9.55 -16.18
N LEU A 111 10.09 -9.82 -14.89
CA LEU A 111 11.06 -10.53 -14.03
C LEU A 111 10.45 -11.73 -13.29
N MET A 112 9.12 -11.88 -13.30
CA MET A 112 8.40 -13.05 -12.78
C MET A 112 7.87 -13.85 -13.95
#